data_AF-A0A832JKN3-F1
#
_entry.id   AF-A0A832JKN3-F1
#
_cell.length_a   1.000
_cell.length_b   1.000
_cell.length_c   1.000
_cell.angle_alpha   90.00
_cell.angle_beta   90.00
_cell.angle_gamma   90.00
#
_symmetry.space_group_name_H-M   'P 1'
#
loop_
_entity.id
_entity.type
_entity.pdbx_description
1 polymer ?
#
loop_
_entity_poly.entity_id
_entity_poly.type
_entity_poly.pdbx_seq_one_letter_code
_entity_poly.pdbx_strand_id
1 'polypeptide(L)'
;MLVLRRKKELKYGAMVVSGLSLLLGLLIYVAIIGTFGVSPLDALTSVARAFVTPTVVKDLLVLSMLGYALLVAFKASLWNIGGEGQFYISMLPGIVFTLYLFNPEQGGAIPPFAVVLLSVIGGSLLAAAWAALAGAIKAYLQIDEVPVTVIMNYVVYYLLNFLVWGPLKGK
;
A
#
# COMPACT_ATOMS: atom_id res chain seq x y z
N MET A 1 -36.44 21.23 3.30
CA MET A 1 -35.65 20.87 2.10
C MET A 1 -35.90 19.40 1.80
N LEU A 2 -36.81 19.10 0.86
CA LEU A 2 -37.11 17.72 0.44
C LEU A 2 -35.96 17.25 -0.46
N VAL A 3 -35.05 16.44 0.11
CA VAL A 3 -34.04 15.73 -0.69
C VAL A 3 -34.79 14.69 -1.51
N LEU A 4 -35.13 15.05 -2.76
CA LEU A 4 -35.72 14.12 -3.72
C LEU A 4 -34.66 13.09 -4.09
N ARG A 5 -34.57 12.03 -3.29
CA ARG A 5 -33.69 10.88 -3.56
C ARG A 5 -34.13 10.28 -4.90
N ARG A 6 -33.31 10.45 -5.92
CA ARG A 6 -33.60 9.98 -7.28
C ARG A 6 -33.84 8.47 -7.25
N LYS A 7 -35.08 8.03 -7.52
CA LYS A 7 -35.49 6.60 -7.50
C LYS A 7 -34.93 5.77 -8.65
N LYS A 8 -34.43 6.39 -9.71
CA LYS A 8 -33.98 5.72 -10.94
C LYS A 8 -32.60 6.23 -11.30
N GLU A 9 -31.60 5.37 -11.19
CA GLU A 9 -30.26 5.65 -11.67
C GLU A 9 -30.32 5.88 -13.19
N LEU A 10 -29.51 6.83 -13.70
CA LEU A 10 -29.34 7.01 -15.13
C LEU A 10 -28.83 5.68 -15.71
N LYS A 11 -29.43 5.20 -16.81
CA LYS A 11 -29.10 3.90 -17.43
C LYS A 11 -27.61 3.75 -17.80
N TYR A 12 -26.91 4.88 -17.99
CA TYR A 12 -25.46 4.97 -18.18
C TYR A 12 -24.80 5.99 -17.22
N GLY A 13 -25.48 6.31 -16.12
CA GLY A 13 -25.08 7.38 -15.20
C GLY A 13 -23.67 7.18 -14.66
N ALA A 14 -23.35 5.97 -14.20
CA ALA A 14 -22.02 5.65 -13.69
C ALA A 14 -20.93 5.84 -14.75
N MET A 15 -21.13 5.30 -15.96
CA MET A 15 -20.13 5.39 -17.03
C MET A 15 -19.93 6.83 -17.53
N VAL A 16 -21.02 7.58 -17.68
CA VAL A 16 -20.97 9.00 -18.08
C VAL A 16 -20.30 9.85 -17.00
N VAL A 17 -20.64 9.63 -15.73
CA VAL A 17 -20.05 10.37 -14.60
C VAL A 17 -18.56 10.04 -14.46
N SER A 18 -18.16 8.78 -14.55
CA SER A 18 -16.75 8.38 -14.51
C SER A 18 -15.97 8.94 -15.70
N GLY A 19 -16.51 8.85 -16.92
CA GLY A 19 -15.88 9.40 -18.11
C GLY A 19 -15.68 10.92 -18.03
N LEU A 20 -16.73 11.65 -17.63
CA LEU A 20 -16.64 13.11 -17.44
C LEU A 20 -15.67 13.49 -16.31
N SER A 21 -15.67 12.74 -15.21
CA SER A 21 -14.74 12.99 -14.09
C SER A 21 -13.28 12.80 -14.51
N LEU A 22 -12.98 11.74 -15.28
CA LEU A 22 -11.63 11.49 -15.80
C LEU A 22 -11.19 12.58 -16.78
N LEU A 23 -12.08 12.98 -17.70
CA LEU A 23 -11.80 14.05 -18.66
C LEU A 23 -11.56 15.38 -17.94
N LEU A 24 -12.43 15.77 -17.02
CA LEU A 24 -12.29 16.99 -16.23
C LEU A 24 -11.02 16.97 -15.39
N GLY A 25 -10.72 15.86 -14.72
CA GLY A 25 -9.50 15.70 -13.94
C GLY A 25 -8.24 15.88 -14.79
N LEU A 26 -8.21 15.29 -15.99
CA LEU A 26 -7.10 15.43 -16.93
C LEU A 26 -6.96 16.86 -17.45
N LEU A 27 -8.08 17.53 -17.77
CA LEU A 27 -8.09 18.92 -18.20
C LEU A 27 -7.58 19.86 -17.10
N ILE A 28 -8.01 19.66 -15.85
CA ILE A 28 -7.55 20.42 -14.69
C ILE A 28 -6.04 20.19 -14.49
N TYR A 29 -5.59 18.93 -14.55
CA TYR A 29 -4.17 18.60 -14.46
C TYR A 29 -3.34 19.32 -15.53
N VAL A 30 -3.74 19.25 -16.80
CA VAL A 30 -3.06 19.94 -17.91
C VAL A 30 -3.07 21.45 -17.72
N ALA A 31 -4.17 22.03 -17.28
CA ALA A 31 -4.28 23.47 -17.01
C ALA A 31 -3.31 23.91 -15.90
N ILE A 32 -3.25 23.17 -14.79
CA ILE A 32 -2.34 23.45 -13.67
C ILE A 32 -0.89 23.33 -14.12
N ILE A 33 -0.52 22.23 -14.76
CA ILE A 33 0.86 21.98 -15.21
C ILE A 33 1.28 23.00 -16.29
N GLY A 34 0.35 23.43 -17.14
CA GLY A 34 0.57 24.51 -18.10
C GLY A 34 0.97 25.84 -17.45
N THR A 35 0.51 26.13 -16.23
CA THR A 35 0.92 27.35 -15.50
C THR A 35 2.41 27.35 -15.12
N PHE A 36 3.03 26.17 -15.06
CA PHE A 36 4.47 26.00 -14.84
C PHE A 36 5.29 26.00 -16.15
N GLY A 37 4.68 26.35 -17.28
CA GLY A 37 5.36 26.46 -18.58
C GLY A 37 5.57 25.13 -19.32
N VAL A 38 4.96 24.04 -18.84
CA VAL A 38 5.00 22.73 -19.50
C VAL A 38 3.96 22.67 -20.60
N SER A 39 4.33 22.16 -21.78
CA SER A 39 3.37 22.06 -22.89
C SER A 39 2.24 21.07 -22.54
N PRO A 40 0.99 21.31 -22.96
CA PRO A 40 -0.13 20.40 -22.72
C PRO A 40 0.14 18.97 -23.21
N LEU A 41 0.83 18.84 -24.35
CA LEU A 41 1.19 17.56 -24.93
C LEU A 41 2.20 16.80 -24.05
N ASP A 42 3.19 17.50 -23.47
CA ASP A 42 4.15 16.89 -22.55
C ASP A 42 3.46 16.42 -21.26
N ALA A 43 2.51 17.19 -20.74
CA ALA A 43 1.71 16.78 -19.59
C ALA A 43 0.90 15.50 -19.89
N LEU A 44 0.20 15.44 -21.03
CA LEU A 44 -0.55 14.25 -21.47
C LEU A 44 0.35 13.03 -21.69
N THR A 45 1.51 13.20 -22.34
CA THR A 45 2.45 12.10 -22.56
C THR A 45 3.08 11.61 -21.26
N SER A 46 3.28 12.47 -20.26
CA SER A 46 3.77 12.06 -18.94
C SER A 46 2.79 11.11 -18.23
N VAL A 47 1.49 11.41 -18.29
CA VAL A 47 0.42 10.55 -17.75
C VAL A 47 0.39 9.22 -18.49
N ALA A 48 0.44 9.24 -19.83
CA ALA A 48 0.45 8.02 -20.64
C ALA A 48 1.67 7.13 -20.33
N ARG A 49 2.87 7.72 -20.19
CA ARG A 49 4.10 6.99 -19.83
C ARG A 49 4.08 6.47 -18.39
N ALA A 50 3.41 7.15 -17.47
CA ALA A 50 3.29 6.71 -16.09
C ALA A 50 2.67 5.31 -15.99
N PHE A 51 1.64 5.00 -16.79
CA PHE A 51 0.97 3.69 -16.77
C PHE A 51 1.87 2.51 -17.13
N VAL A 52 2.97 2.73 -17.87
CA VAL A 52 3.91 1.68 -18.27
C VAL A 52 5.21 1.73 -17.48
N THR A 53 5.34 2.68 -16.56
CA THR A 53 6.56 2.80 -15.75
C THR A 53 6.61 1.66 -14.73
N PRO A 54 7.73 0.92 -14.61
CA PRO A 54 7.84 -0.21 -13.68
C PRO A 54 7.43 0.12 -12.25
N THR A 55 7.71 1.35 -11.79
CA THR A 55 7.32 1.83 -10.46
C THR A 55 5.80 1.84 -10.27
N VAL A 56 5.06 2.43 -11.22
CA VAL A 56 3.58 2.52 -11.15
C VAL A 56 2.95 1.13 -11.27
N VAL A 57 3.47 0.29 -12.15
CA VAL A 57 3.00 -1.10 -12.28
C VAL A 57 3.24 -1.87 -10.98
N LYS A 58 4.42 -1.74 -10.38
CA LYS A 58 4.74 -2.37 -9.09
C LYS A 58 3.81 -1.85 -7.98
N ASP A 59 3.61 -0.54 -7.88
CA ASP A 59 2.74 0.04 -6.84
C ASP A 59 1.28 -0.38 -7.04
N LEU A 60 0.78 -0.43 -8.27
CA LEU A 60 -0.55 -0.94 -8.61
C LEU A 60 -0.72 -2.40 -8.16
N LEU A 61 0.27 -3.25 -8.43
CA LEU A 61 0.24 -4.65 -8.03
C LEU A 61 0.21 -4.78 -6.49
N VAL A 62 1.09 -4.06 -5.79
CA VAL A 62 1.16 -4.08 -4.33
C VAL A 62 -0.16 -3.62 -3.71
N LEU A 63 -0.70 -2.48 -4.14
CA LEU A 63 -1.96 -1.95 -3.62
C LEU A 63 -3.14 -2.87 -3.91
N SER A 64 -3.17 -3.50 -5.09
CA SER A 64 -4.20 -4.48 -5.44
C SER A 64 -4.12 -5.71 -4.53
N MET A 65 -2.92 -6.23 -4.29
CA MET A 65 -2.70 -7.36 -3.38
C MET A 65 -3.10 -7.05 -1.94
N LEU A 66 -2.80 -5.84 -1.44
CA LEU A 66 -3.27 -5.39 -0.13
C LEU A 66 -4.80 -5.31 -0.07
N GLY A 67 -5.44 -4.80 -1.13
CA GLY A 67 -6.89 -4.81 -1.26
C GLY A 67 -7.49 -6.22 -1.19
N TYR A 68 -6.89 -7.19 -1.90
CA TYR A 68 -7.30 -8.59 -1.85
C TYR A 68 -7.09 -9.23 -0.48
N ALA A 69 -6.00 -8.91 0.21
CA ALA A 69 -5.76 -9.39 1.57
C ALA A 69 -6.82 -8.86 2.54
N LEU A 70 -7.17 -7.56 2.46
CA LEU A 70 -8.21 -6.95 3.28
C LEU A 70 -9.61 -7.51 3.00
N LEU A 71 -9.93 -7.84 1.74
CA LEU A 71 -11.18 -8.48 1.38
C LEU A 71 -11.42 -9.79 2.16
N VAL A 72 -10.38 -10.56 2.47
CA VAL A 72 -10.48 -11.77 3.28
C VAL A 72 -10.88 -11.43 4.72
N ALA A 73 -10.27 -10.41 5.33
CA ALA A 73 -10.63 -9.95 6.67
C ALA A 73 -12.07 -9.41 6.73
N PHE A 74 -12.48 -8.63 5.72
CA PHE A 74 -13.84 -8.08 5.65
C PHE A 74 -14.91 -9.17 5.51
N LYS A 75 -14.61 -10.30 4.84
CA LYS A 75 -15.51 -11.46 4.82
C LYS A 75 -15.75 -12.06 6.22
N ALA A 76 -14.79 -11.91 7.13
CA ALA A 76 -14.92 -12.31 8.53
C ALA A 76 -15.57 -11.23 9.42
N SER A 77 -16.10 -10.15 8.83
CA SER A 77 -16.63 -8.98 9.56
C SER A 77 -15.61 -8.30 10.48
N LEU A 78 -14.32 -8.42 10.16
CA LEU A 78 -13.24 -7.70 10.84
C LEU A 78 -12.87 -6.47 10.02
N TRP A 79 -13.16 -5.29 10.55
CA TRP A 79 -12.93 -4.02 9.86
C TRP A 79 -11.56 -3.44 10.24
N ASN A 80 -10.51 -3.92 9.56
CA ASN A 80 -9.12 -3.54 9.79
C ASN A 80 -8.67 -2.41 8.85
N ILE A 81 -8.11 -1.31 9.42
CA ILE A 81 -7.50 -0.19 8.66
C ILE A 81 -5.96 -0.19 8.79
N GLY A 82 -5.39 -1.22 9.42
CA GLY A 82 -3.97 -1.43 9.68
C GLY A 82 -3.17 -2.07 8.54
N GLY A 83 -3.73 -2.16 7.33
CA GLY A 83 -3.06 -2.80 6.19
C GLY A 83 -1.72 -2.14 5.85
N GLU A 84 -1.61 -0.82 6.02
CA GLU A 84 -0.37 -0.07 5.83
C GLU A 84 0.73 -0.48 6.82
N GLY A 85 0.41 -0.59 8.11
CA GLY A 85 1.34 -1.04 9.14
C GLY A 85 1.75 -2.50 8.95
N GLN A 86 0.82 -3.37 8.54
CA GLN A 86 1.11 -4.76 8.18
C GLN A 86 2.04 -4.86 6.97
N PHE A 87 1.82 -4.03 5.95
CA PHE A 87 2.71 -3.93 4.80
C PHE A 87 4.11 -3.49 5.23
N TYR A 88 4.21 -2.41 6.00
CA TYR A 88 5.50 -1.90 6.48
C TYR A 88 6.26 -2.91 7.34
N ILE A 89 5.62 -3.50 8.35
CA ILE A 89 6.32 -4.44 9.25
C ILE A 89 6.79 -5.69 8.48
N SER A 90 6.07 -6.10 7.44
CA SER A 90 6.47 -7.23 6.57
C SER A 90 7.80 -7.01 5.84
N MET A 91 8.25 -5.75 5.69
CA MET A 91 9.52 -5.42 5.03
C MET A 91 10.73 -5.75 5.90
N LEU A 92 10.59 -5.79 7.24
CA LEU A 92 11.71 -5.99 8.15
C LEU A 92 12.51 -7.27 7.89
N PRO A 93 11.87 -8.45 7.75
CA PRO A 93 12.61 -9.68 7.46
C PRO A 93 13.36 -9.59 6.13
N GLY A 94 12.79 -8.91 5.13
CA GLY A 94 13.48 -8.64 3.87
C GLY A 94 14.76 -7.83 4.05
N ILE A 95 14.70 -6.75 4.84
CA ILE A 95 15.87 -5.92 5.15
C ILE A 95 16.92 -6.76 5.91
N VAL A 96 16.50 -7.43 6.98
CA VAL A 96 17.40 -8.22 7.84
C VAL A 96 18.05 -9.37 7.05
N PHE A 97 17.28 -10.18 6.33
CA PHE A 97 17.84 -11.30 5.58
C PHE A 97 18.73 -10.84 4.43
N THR A 98 18.39 -9.74 3.77
CA THR A 98 19.28 -9.18 2.74
C THR A 98 20.58 -8.66 3.35
N LEU A 99 20.54 -7.96 4.48
CA LEU A 99 21.75 -7.41 5.10
C LEU A 99 22.69 -8.48 5.67
N TYR A 100 22.13 -9.57 6.23
CA TYR A 100 22.92 -10.54 7.00
C TYR A 100 23.09 -11.90 6.31
N LEU A 101 22.21 -12.28 5.38
CA LEU A 101 22.26 -13.59 4.71
C LEU A 101 22.70 -13.50 3.25
N PHE A 102 22.67 -12.30 2.65
CA PHE A 102 23.16 -12.07 1.29
C PHE A 102 24.51 -11.34 1.32
N ASN A 103 25.58 -12.01 0.91
CA ASN A 103 26.91 -11.42 0.77
C ASN A 103 27.48 -11.70 -0.64
N PRO A 104 27.45 -10.73 -1.56
CA PRO A 104 27.94 -10.91 -2.92
C PRO A 104 29.46 -11.11 -3.00
N GLU A 105 30.22 -10.45 -2.12
CA GLU A 105 31.69 -10.35 -2.23
C GLU A 105 32.43 -11.51 -1.57
N GLN A 106 31.80 -12.19 -0.60
CA GLN A 106 32.41 -13.32 0.12
C GLN A 106 31.82 -14.69 -0.29
N GLY A 107 31.02 -14.75 -1.36
CA GLY A 107 30.33 -15.99 -1.77
C GLY A 107 29.28 -16.42 -0.74
N GLY A 108 28.32 -15.54 -0.46
CA GLY A 108 27.35 -15.65 0.62
C GLY A 108 26.72 -17.03 0.80
N ALA A 109 26.42 -17.38 2.05
CA ALA A 109 26.02 -18.70 2.50
C ALA A 109 24.72 -19.26 1.88
N ILE A 110 23.89 -18.42 1.24
CA ILE A 110 22.54 -18.76 0.77
C ILE A 110 22.26 -18.11 -0.61
N PRO A 111 21.66 -18.84 -1.59
CA PRO A 111 21.32 -18.30 -2.89
C PRO A 111 20.32 -17.10 -2.84
N PRO A 112 20.38 -16.15 -3.78
CA PRO A 112 19.49 -14.98 -3.81
C PRO A 112 17.99 -15.35 -3.77
N PHE A 113 17.61 -16.40 -4.50
CA PHE A 113 16.23 -16.89 -4.51
C PHE A 113 15.75 -17.35 -3.13
N ALA A 114 16.62 -18.01 -2.36
CA ALA A 114 16.29 -18.46 -1.01
C ALA A 114 16.16 -17.28 -0.04
N VAL A 115 16.98 -16.23 -0.19
CA VAL A 115 16.83 -14.99 0.60
C VAL A 115 15.48 -14.33 0.32
N VAL A 116 15.05 -14.25 -0.95
CA VAL A 116 13.72 -13.72 -1.31
C VAL A 116 12.61 -14.57 -0.69
N LEU A 117 12.70 -15.90 -0.80
CA LEU A 117 11.69 -16.80 -0.23
C LEU A 117 11.58 -16.66 1.30
N LEU A 118 12.73 -16.62 1.99
CA LEU A 118 12.77 -16.37 3.44
C LEU A 118 12.17 -15.01 3.79
N SER A 119 12.44 -13.98 2.99
CA SER A 119 11.89 -12.64 3.19
C SER A 119 10.37 -12.63 3.08
N VAL A 120 9.81 -13.31 2.08
CA VAL A 120 8.36 -13.43 1.90
C VAL A 120 7.72 -14.20 3.07
N ILE A 121 8.31 -15.33 3.47
CA ILE A 121 7.79 -16.14 4.57
C ILE A 121 7.88 -15.36 5.89
N GLY A 122 9.05 -14.83 6.21
CA GLY A 122 9.28 -14.06 7.43
C GLY A 122 8.39 -12.83 7.49
N GLY A 123 8.28 -12.09 6.38
CA GLY A 123 7.42 -10.91 6.26
C GLY A 123 5.94 -11.27 6.48
N SER A 124 5.48 -12.37 5.90
CA SER A 124 4.10 -12.86 6.06
C SER A 124 3.80 -13.25 7.50
N LEU A 125 4.72 -13.98 8.15
CA LEU A 125 4.59 -14.38 9.56
C LEU A 125 4.58 -13.17 10.50
N LEU A 126 5.46 -12.21 10.26
CA LEU A 126 5.53 -11.00 11.07
C LEU A 126 4.29 -10.11 10.89
N ALA A 127 3.80 -9.96 9.66
CA ALA A 127 2.54 -9.26 9.40
C ALA A 127 1.33 -9.97 10.03
N ALA A 128 1.30 -11.32 9.99
CA ALA A 128 0.27 -12.11 10.64
C ALA A 128 0.31 -11.96 12.17
N ALA A 129 1.50 -11.97 12.77
CA ALA A 129 1.67 -11.71 14.20
C ALA A 129 1.21 -10.28 14.57
N TRP A 130 1.50 -9.30 13.72
CA TRP A 130 1.06 -7.92 13.91
C TRP A 130 -0.46 -7.78 13.82
N ALA A 131 -1.10 -8.46 12.86
CA ALA A 131 -2.55 -8.54 12.76
C ALA A 131 -3.18 -9.25 13.97
N ALA A 132 -2.56 -10.35 14.42
CA ALA A 132 -2.99 -11.11 15.58
C ALA A 132 -2.93 -10.29 16.87
N LEU A 133 -1.96 -9.38 17.01
CA LEU A 133 -1.89 -8.46 18.14
C LEU A 133 -3.13 -7.56 18.22
N ALA A 134 -3.56 -6.96 17.11
CA ALA A 134 -4.79 -6.17 17.07
C ALA A 134 -6.03 -7.03 17.37
N GLY A 135 -6.08 -8.25 16.82
CA GLY A 135 -7.16 -9.21 17.10
C GLY A 135 -7.22 -9.63 18.57
N ALA A 136 -6.07 -9.85 19.22
CA ALA A 136 -5.98 -10.17 20.64
C ALA A 136 -6.47 -9.01 21.51
N ILE A 137 -6.08 -7.77 21.18
CA ILE A 137 -6.58 -6.58 21.87
C ILE A 137 -8.11 -6.52 21.82
N LYS A 138 -8.71 -6.78 20.65
CA LYS A 138 -10.17 -6.85 20.52
C LYS A 138 -10.77 -8.01 21.34
N ALA A 139 -10.18 -9.20 21.25
CA ALA A 139 -10.71 -10.40 21.92
C ALA A 139 -10.65 -10.33 23.44
N TYR A 140 -9.56 -9.79 24.01
CA TYR A 140 -9.33 -9.77 25.45
C TYR A 140 -9.70 -8.45 26.12
N LEU A 141 -9.53 -7.31 25.44
CA LEU A 141 -9.77 -5.98 26.00
C LEU A 141 -11.06 -5.34 25.50
N GLN A 142 -11.77 -5.98 24.56
CA GLN A 142 -13.01 -5.47 23.96
C GLN A 142 -12.87 -4.06 23.35
N ILE A 143 -11.67 -3.72 22.88
CA ILE A 143 -11.40 -2.47 22.17
C ILE A 143 -11.60 -2.69 20.67
N ASP A 144 -12.28 -1.76 20.01
CA ASP A 144 -12.47 -1.82 18.57
C ASP A 144 -11.13 -1.83 17.82
N GLU A 145 -11.03 -2.70 16.81
CA GLU A 145 -9.81 -2.90 16.04
C GLU A 145 -9.47 -1.71 15.15
N VAL A 146 -10.44 -0.87 14.78
CA VAL A 146 -10.22 0.30 13.91
C VAL A 146 -9.23 1.29 14.52
N PRO A 147 -9.49 1.88 15.70
CA PRO A 147 -8.54 2.82 16.31
C PRO A 147 -7.20 2.14 16.66
N VAL A 148 -7.24 0.88 17.11
CA VAL A 148 -6.03 0.11 17.44
C VAL A 148 -5.12 -0.04 16.23
N THR A 149 -5.69 -0.48 15.10
CA THR A 149 -4.92 -0.73 13.88
C THR A 149 -4.41 0.55 13.23
N VAL A 150 -5.14 1.66 13.33
CA VAL A 150 -4.67 2.99 12.92
C VAL A 150 -3.47 3.43 13.76
N ILE A 151 -3.54 3.30 15.10
CA ILE A 151 -2.40 3.63 15.98
C ILE A 151 -1.20 2.74 15.67
N MET A 152 -1.43 1.45 15.45
CA MET A 152 -0.38 0.50 15.10
C MET A 152 0.33 0.85 13.79
N ASN A 153 -0.33 1.46 12.80
CA ASN A 153 0.34 1.97 11.60
C ASN A 153 1.43 2.99 11.94
N TYR A 154 1.12 3.95 12.82
CA TYR A 154 2.09 4.95 13.27
C TYR A 154 3.24 4.32 14.05
N VAL A 155 2.94 3.36 14.94
CA VAL A 155 3.97 2.64 15.70
C VAL A 155 4.96 1.97 14.74
N VAL A 156 4.47 1.24 13.74
CA VAL A 156 5.34 0.60 12.74
C VAL A 156 6.13 1.63 11.95
N TYR A 157 5.47 2.70 11.49
CA TYR A 157 6.13 3.75 10.72
C TYR A 157 7.34 4.33 11.47
N TYR A 158 7.15 4.73 12.74
CA TYR A 158 8.24 5.28 13.54
C TYR A 158 9.29 4.24 13.92
N LEU A 159 8.87 3.00 14.20
CA LEU A 159 9.79 1.88 14.45
C LEU A 159 10.69 1.63 13.25
N LEU A 160 10.12 1.51 12.05
CA LEU A 160 10.88 1.32 10.82
C LEU A 160 11.81 2.49 10.54
N ASN A 161 11.33 3.72 10.72
CA ASN A 161 12.14 4.91 10.51
C ASN A 161 13.37 4.88 11.43
N PHE A 162 13.17 4.58 12.72
CA PHE A 162 14.26 4.39 13.66
C PHE A 162 15.24 3.28 13.23
N LEU A 163 14.72 2.11 12.83
CA LEU A 163 15.55 0.96 12.46
C LEU A 163 16.38 1.24 11.21
N VAL A 164 15.76 1.75 10.14
CA VAL A 164 16.40 1.99 8.83
C VAL A 164 17.43 3.12 8.90
N TRP A 165 17.17 4.18 9.67
CA TRP A 165 18.13 5.27 9.83
C TRP A 165 19.16 5.02 10.94
N GLY A 166 18.93 4.02 11.80
CA GLY A 166 19.82 3.63 12.89
C GLY A 166 20.45 2.26 12.65
N PRO A 167 20.07 1.22 13.42
CA PRO A 167 20.80 -0.05 13.48
C PRO A 167 20.81 -0.87 12.18
N LEU A 168 19.79 -0.73 11.33
CA LEU A 168 19.68 -1.42 10.05
C LEU A 168 20.09 -0.54 8.87
N LYS A 169 20.75 0.60 9.13
CA LYS A 169 21.31 1.42 8.07
C LYS A 169 22.36 0.59 7.33
N GLY A 170 22.10 0.31 6.05
CA GLY A 170 23.06 -0.35 5.17
C GLY A 170 24.39 0.41 5.18
N LYS A 171 25.50 -0.34 5.23
CA LYS A 171 26.85 0.22 5.05
C LYS A 171 27.07 0.60 3.60
#